data_AF-A0A7S4EGB1-F1
#
_entry.id   AF-A0A7S4EGB1-F1
#
_cell.length_a   1.000
_cell.length_b   1.000
_cell.length_c   1.000
_cell.angle_alpha   90.00
_cell.angle_beta   90.00
_cell.angle_gamma   90.00
#
_symmetry.space_group_name_H-M   'P 1'
#
loop_
_entity.id
_entity.type
_entity.pdbx_description
1 polymer ?
#
loop_
_entity_poly.entity_id
_entity_poly.type
_entity_poly.pdbx_seq_one_letter_code
_entity_poly.pdbx_strand_id
1 'polypeptide(L)'
;MATNVDPTKTPDEIIEDIEAAEENGDIDQILAYLEIGSSKDHRGNGEEDEHYAWTEVTEEALDAFYRLVKAGTDPVGASTALAYLTKIFASLEAWKEEEAIAEVALGCIVSVASKADKTEAGAGEATATEINLQLQLVLDVMKEFDNEATIQEQACLAIEGLALWNEDWKATFRESEGIGDELKAAREERITNERNKAYPVRAAKALGIELEGP
;
A
#
# COMPACT_ATOMS: atom_id res chain seq x y z
N MET A 1 7.26 15.81 14.79
CA MET A 1 6.68 16.56 15.92
C MET A 1 5.89 15.58 16.78
N ALA A 2 5.35 15.94 17.95
CA ALA A 2 4.37 15.04 18.59
C ALA A 2 3.10 15.11 17.74
N THR A 3 2.65 13.96 17.22
CA THR A 3 1.35 13.88 16.54
C THR A 3 0.26 14.18 17.57
N ASN A 4 -0.67 15.05 17.23
CA ASN A 4 -1.76 15.43 18.12
C ASN A 4 -3.06 15.14 17.40
N VAL A 5 -3.53 13.89 17.51
CA VAL A 5 -4.86 13.56 17.03
C VAL A 5 -5.83 13.52 18.19
N ASP A 6 -6.93 14.25 18.04
CA ASP A 6 -8.07 14.19 18.95
C ASP A 6 -9.03 13.08 18.48
N PRO A 7 -9.11 11.94 19.18
CA PRO A 7 -9.97 10.82 18.76
C PRO A 7 -11.46 11.11 18.98
N THR A 8 -11.82 12.29 19.50
CA THR A 8 -13.23 12.69 19.71
C THR A 8 -13.80 13.49 18.54
N LYS A 9 -12.97 13.86 17.56
CA LYS A 9 -13.39 14.55 16.34
C LYS A 9 -14.27 13.66 15.47
N THR A 10 -15.21 14.28 14.76
CA THR A 10 -15.99 13.59 13.73
C THR A 10 -15.12 13.27 12.50
N PRO A 11 -15.55 12.34 11.63
CA PRO A 11 -14.89 12.10 10.34
C PRO A 11 -14.65 13.38 9.53
N ASP A 12 -15.66 14.25 9.38
CA ASP A 12 -15.54 15.53 8.66
C ASP A 12 -14.44 16.44 9.26
N GLU A 13 -14.38 16.56 10.59
CA GLU A 13 -13.36 17.38 11.27
C GLU A 13 -11.94 16.78 11.10
N ILE A 14 -11.84 15.46 10.95
CA ILE A 14 -10.57 14.78 10.67
C ILE A 14 -10.15 15.00 9.21
N ILE A 15 -11.08 14.99 8.26
CA ILE A 15 -10.80 15.29 6.85
C ILE A 15 -10.23 16.71 6.71
N GLU A 16 -10.86 17.72 7.34
CA GLU A 16 -10.33 19.09 7.36
C GLU A 16 -8.90 19.17 7.93
N ASP A 17 -8.61 18.37 8.97
CA ASP A 17 -7.26 18.30 9.53
C ASP A 17 -6.25 17.59 8.61
N ILE A 18 -6.68 16.57 7.85
CA ILE A 18 -5.83 15.87 6.87
C ILE A 18 -5.42 16.85 5.77
N GLU A 19 -6.37 17.63 5.24
CA GLU A 19 -6.10 18.68 4.25
C GLU A 19 -5.10 19.70 4.81
N ALA A 20 -5.30 20.17 6.04
CA ALA A 20 -4.37 21.09 6.69
C ALA A 20 -2.97 20.47 6.91
N ALA A 21 -2.89 19.18 7.24
CA ALA A 21 -1.61 18.48 7.36
C ALA A 21 -0.92 18.32 6.00
N GLU A 22 -1.68 18.06 4.93
CA GLU A 22 -1.17 18.01 3.56
C GLU A 22 -0.57 19.35 3.12
N GLU A 23 -1.30 20.45 3.33
CA GLU A 23 -0.82 21.81 3.00
C GLU A 23 0.50 22.15 3.70
N ASN A 24 0.70 21.61 4.91
CA ASN A 24 1.92 21.79 5.70
C ASN A 24 3.03 20.77 5.38
N GLY A 25 2.75 19.76 4.54
CA GLY A 25 3.66 18.66 4.25
C GLY A 25 3.95 17.76 5.45
N ASP A 26 3.02 17.68 6.42
CA ASP A 26 3.19 16.92 7.67
C ASP A 26 2.76 15.46 7.50
N ILE A 27 3.68 14.67 6.93
CA ILE A 27 3.48 13.23 6.71
C ILE A 27 3.22 12.48 8.02
N ASP A 28 3.89 12.85 9.12
CA ASP A 28 3.72 12.17 10.41
C ASP A 28 2.29 12.34 10.94
N GLN A 29 1.73 13.55 10.80
CA GLN A 29 0.34 13.83 11.20
C GLN A 29 -0.67 13.10 10.30
N ILE A 30 -0.46 13.05 8.97
CA ILE A 30 -1.32 12.28 8.05
C ILE A 30 -1.33 10.79 8.43
N LEU A 31 -0.16 10.21 8.74
CA LEU A 31 -0.06 8.81 9.16
C LEU A 31 -0.75 8.54 10.50
N ALA A 32 -0.82 9.54 11.39
CA ALA A 32 -1.58 9.41 12.63
C ALA A 32 -3.10 9.38 12.36
N TYR A 33 -3.60 10.18 11.42
CA TYR A 33 -4.99 10.10 10.97
C TYR A 33 -5.30 8.80 10.27
N LEU A 34 -4.39 8.30 9.42
CA LEU A 34 -4.52 6.99 8.78
C LEU A 34 -4.68 5.85 9.80
N GLU A 35 -3.89 5.86 10.87
CA GLU A 35 -3.99 4.88 11.94
C GLU A 35 -5.34 4.92 12.65
N ILE A 36 -5.90 6.12 12.83
CA ILE A 36 -7.22 6.31 13.44
C ILE A 36 -8.32 5.83 12.51
N GLY A 37 -8.35 6.29 11.25
CA GLY A 37 -9.33 5.81 10.26
C GLY A 37 -9.27 4.29 10.08
N SER A 38 -8.08 3.71 10.23
CA SER A 38 -7.89 2.25 10.18
C SER A 38 -8.16 1.54 11.50
N SER A 39 -8.60 2.17 12.58
CA SER A 39 -8.73 1.49 13.88
C SER A 39 -9.90 0.50 13.90
N LYS A 40 -9.78 -0.59 14.69
CA LYS A 40 -10.87 -1.59 14.80
C LYS A 40 -12.17 -1.01 15.35
N ASP A 41 -12.10 0.07 16.11
CA ASP A 41 -13.26 0.69 16.73
C ASP A 41 -14.21 1.30 15.68
N HIS A 42 -13.72 1.54 14.45
CA HIS A 42 -14.47 2.11 13.34
C HIS A 42 -14.82 1.11 12.24
N ARG A 43 -14.34 -0.15 12.32
CA ARG A 43 -14.49 -1.18 11.27
C ARG A 43 -15.74 -2.06 11.39
N GLY A 44 -16.53 -1.94 12.46
CA GLY A 44 -17.68 -2.82 12.61
C GLY A 44 -18.39 -2.68 13.94
N ASN A 45 -19.61 -2.13 13.88
CA ASN A 45 -20.74 -2.15 14.82
C ASN A 45 -21.57 -0.85 14.74
N GLY A 46 -21.11 0.15 13.98
CA GLY A 46 -21.84 1.37 13.65
C GLY A 46 -22.96 1.14 12.61
N GLU A 47 -23.82 2.13 12.46
CA GLU A 47 -24.76 2.20 11.34
C GLU A 47 -23.97 2.26 10.01
N GLU A 48 -24.56 1.83 8.89
CA GLU A 48 -23.89 1.83 7.57
C GLU A 48 -23.23 3.20 7.27
N ASP A 49 -23.89 4.30 7.64
CA ASP A 49 -23.40 5.67 7.48
C ASP A 49 -22.08 5.96 8.22
N GLU A 50 -21.85 5.33 9.38
CA GLU A 50 -20.61 5.52 10.15
C GLU A 50 -19.44 4.77 9.50
N HIS A 51 -19.68 3.58 8.95
CA HIS A 51 -18.67 2.82 8.19
C HIS A 51 -18.18 3.64 6.99
N TYR A 52 -19.10 4.20 6.20
CA TYR A 52 -18.76 5.01 5.02
C TYR A 52 -17.95 6.27 5.37
N ALA A 53 -18.23 6.90 6.52
CA ALA A 53 -17.49 8.09 6.93
C ALA A 53 -16.02 7.78 7.28
N TRP A 54 -15.75 6.63 7.91
CA TRP A 54 -14.39 6.23 8.25
C TRP A 54 -13.61 5.63 7.07
N THR A 55 -14.30 5.07 6.07
CA THR A 55 -13.67 4.76 4.78
C THR A 55 -13.17 6.02 4.09
N GLU A 56 -13.96 7.10 4.09
CA GLU A 56 -13.57 8.39 3.48
C GLU A 56 -12.36 9.03 4.18
N VAL A 57 -12.35 9.03 5.52
CA VAL A 57 -11.19 9.48 6.30
C VAL A 57 -9.92 8.72 5.94
N THR A 58 -10.04 7.39 5.81
CA THR A 58 -8.89 6.54 5.48
C THR A 58 -8.40 6.80 4.06
N GLU A 59 -9.33 6.88 3.10
CA GLU A 59 -9.02 7.19 1.71
C GLU A 59 -8.30 8.53 1.60
N GLU A 60 -8.85 9.60 2.18
CA GLU A 60 -8.25 10.95 2.12
C GLU A 60 -6.84 10.97 2.75
N ALA A 61 -6.63 10.27 3.87
CA ALA A 61 -5.31 10.17 4.49
C ALA A 61 -4.30 9.45 3.60
N LEU A 62 -4.69 8.36 2.93
CA LEU A 62 -3.83 7.66 1.96
C LEU A 62 -3.52 8.54 0.75
N ASP A 63 -4.52 9.28 0.27
CA ASP A 63 -4.42 10.12 -0.91
C ASP A 63 -3.49 11.32 -0.69
N ALA A 64 -3.66 12.00 0.45
CA ALA A 64 -2.75 13.06 0.91
C ALA A 64 -1.32 12.53 1.08
N PHE A 65 -1.16 11.37 1.73
CA PHE A 65 0.14 10.72 1.87
C PHE A 65 0.77 10.42 0.51
N TYR A 66 0.01 9.84 -0.42
CA TYR A 66 0.47 9.52 -1.77
C TYR A 66 0.97 10.78 -2.48
N ARG A 67 0.20 11.86 -2.45
CA ARG A 67 0.56 13.15 -3.08
C ARG A 67 1.86 13.71 -2.51
N LEU A 68 2.02 13.73 -1.19
CA LEU A 68 3.24 14.23 -0.54
C LEU A 68 4.47 13.36 -0.84
N VAL A 69 4.35 12.04 -0.66
CA VAL A 69 5.47 11.13 -0.93
C VAL A 69 5.85 11.21 -2.39
N LYS A 70 4.90 11.25 -3.32
CA LYS A 70 5.17 11.37 -4.76
C LYS A 70 5.84 12.71 -5.12
N ALA A 71 5.44 13.82 -4.49
CA ALA A 71 6.00 15.14 -4.74
C ALA A 71 7.43 15.33 -4.19
N GLY A 72 7.80 14.65 -3.10
CA GLY A 72 9.15 14.76 -2.52
C GLY A 72 10.25 14.33 -3.50
N THR A 73 11.39 15.02 -3.55
CA THR A 73 12.49 14.63 -4.46
C THR A 73 13.54 13.73 -3.83
N ASP A 74 13.58 13.72 -2.51
CA ASP A 74 14.64 13.06 -1.75
C ASP A 74 14.29 11.59 -1.49
N PRO A 75 15.29 10.69 -1.50
CA PRO A 75 15.09 9.32 -1.04
C PRO A 75 14.55 9.29 0.39
N VAL A 76 13.64 8.35 0.65
CA VAL A 76 13.14 8.08 2.00
C VAL A 76 14.09 7.08 2.66
N GLY A 77 14.68 7.44 3.79
CA GLY A 77 15.57 6.54 4.54
C GLY A 77 14.87 5.22 4.89
N ALA A 78 15.61 4.11 4.97
CA ALA A 78 15.02 2.78 5.03
C ALA A 78 14.09 2.59 6.25
N SER A 79 14.50 3.09 7.42
CA SER A 79 13.67 3.02 8.63
C SER A 79 12.36 3.81 8.50
N THR A 80 12.38 4.95 7.81
CA THR A 80 11.19 5.77 7.58
C THR A 80 10.26 5.08 6.58
N ALA A 81 10.81 4.54 5.49
CA ALA A 81 10.03 3.79 4.51
C ALA A 81 9.38 2.55 5.14
N LEU A 82 10.07 1.84 6.04
CA LEU A 82 9.49 0.73 6.80
C LEU A 82 8.33 1.19 7.68
N ALA A 83 8.50 2.28 8.43
CA ALA A 83 7.44 2.84 9.27
C ALA A 83 6.20 3.22 8.45
N TYR A 84 6.40 3.80 7.27
CA TYR A 84 5.31 4.14 6.34
C TYR A 84 4.59 2.88 5.86
N LEU A 85 5.32 1.88 5.37
CA LEU A 85 4.73 0.63 4.90
C LEU A 85 3.93 -0.08 5.99
N THR A 86 4.41 -0.12 7.24
CA THR A 86 3.67 -0.72 8.35
C THR A 86 2.28 -0.10 8.52
N LYS A 87 2.16 1.23 8.42
CA LYS A 87 0.88 1.94 8.54
C LYS A 87 -0.01 1.71 7.31
N ILE A 88 0.57 1.74 6.11
CA ILE A 88 -0.17 1.48 4.86
C ILE A 88 -0.71 0.05 4.83
N PHE A 89 0.07 -0.95 5.21
CA PHE A 89 -0.39 -2.34 5.28
C PHE A 89 -1.45 -2.55 6.37
N ALA A 90 -1.32 -1.88 7.52
CA ALA A 90 -2.35 -1.93 8.56
C ALA A 90 -3.70 -1.35 8.07
N SER A 91 -3.65 -0.29 7.25
CA SER A 91 -4.81 0.28 6.56
C SER A 91 -5.35 -0.64 5.47
N LEU A 92 -4.48 -1.22 4.65
CA LEU A 92 -4.92 -2.16 3.61
C LEU A 92 -5.61 -3.37 4.25
N GLU A 93 -5.08 -3.92 5.35
CA GLU A 93 -5.73 -5.05 6.03
C GLU A 93 -7.05 -4.64 6.69
N ALA A 94 -7.23 -3.36 7.00
CA ALA A 94 -8.46 -2.81 7.54
C ALA A 94 -9.61 -2.81 6.55
N TRP A 95 -9.29 -2.46 5.32
CA TRP A 95 -10.25 -2.03 4.31
C TRP A 95 -9.98 -2.74 2.98
N LYS A 96 -9.44 -3.96 3.01
CA LYS A 96 -9.10 -4.73 1.80
C LYS A 96 -10.29 -5.10 0.93
N GLU A 97 -11.50 -4.95 1.45
CA GLU A 97 -12.76 -5.17 0.70
C GLU A 97 -13.23 -3.86 0.03
N GLU A 98 -12.67 -2.72 0.40
CA GLU A 98 -13.00 -1.40 -0.16
C GLU A 98 -12.05 -1.09 -1.33
N GLU A 99 -12.57 -1.18 -2.56
CA GLU A 99 -11.81 -1.04 -3.81
C GLU A 99 -10.95 0.24 -3.85
N ALA A 100 -11.54 1.39 -3.48
CA ALA A 100 -10.85 2.68 -3.50
C ALA A 100 -9.63 2.70 -2.56
N ILE A 101 -9.81 2.19 -1.33
CA ILE A 101 -8.73 2.11 -0.35
C ILE A 101 -7.66 1.11 -0.81
N ALA A 102 -8.07 -0.04 -1.37
CA ALA A 102 -7.14 -1.02 -1.90
C ALA A 102 -6.27 -0.44 -3.03
N GLU A 103 -6.87 0.27 -3.98
CA GLU A 103 -6.15 0.92 -5.08
C GLU A 103 -5.14 1.96 -4.57
N VAL A 104 -5.57 2.90 -3.73
CA VAL A 104 -4.72 3.98 -3.24
C VAL A 104 -3.61 3.45 -2.34
N ALA A 105 -3.91 2.50 -1.44
CA ALA A 105 -2.91 1.89 -0.57
C ALA A 105 -1.81 1.16 -1.36
N LEU A 106 -2.17 0.44 -2.43
CA LEU A 106 -1.18 -0.14 -3.34
C LEU A 106 -0.34 0.95 -4.03
N GLY A 107 -0.95 2.05 -4.47
CA GLY A 107 -0.24 3.22 -5.00
C GLY A 107 0.75 3.85 -4.00
N CYS A 108 0.38 3.91 -2.72
CA CYS A 108 1.25 4.33 -1.62
C CYS A 108 2.44 3.38 -1.46
N ILE A 109 2.21 2.06 -1.46
CA ILE A 109 3.27 1.04 -1.38
C ILE A 109 4.25 1.22 -2.55
N VAL A 110 3.76 1.37 -3.78
CA VAL A 110 4.58 1.62 -4.97
C VAL A 110 5.44 2.87 -4.77
N SER A 111 4.83 3.96 -4.31
CA SER A 111 5.52 5.24 -4.12
C SER A 111 6.63 5.14 -3.07
N VAL A 112 6.34 4.54 -1.92
CA VAL A 112 7.33 4.33 -0.86
C VAL A 112 8.45 3.42 -1.33
N ALA A 113 8.14 2.25 -1.90
CA ALA A 113 9.15 1.30 -2.37
C ALA A 113 10.05 1.90 -3.49
N SER A 114 9.51 2.77 -4.33
CA SER A 114 10.28 3.45 -5.38
C SER A 114 11.28 4.49 -4.84
N LYS A 115 10.99 5.07 -3.67
CA LYS A 115 11.79 6.14 -3.04
C LYS A 115 12.65 5.66 -1.88
N ALA A 116 12.40 4.46 -1.37
CA ALA A 116 13.16 3.90 -0.29
C ALA A 116 14.64 3.79 -0.65
N ASP A 117 15.51 4.21 0.26
CA ASP A 117 16.95 4.11 0.08
C ASP A 117 17.36 2.63 0.02
N LYS A 118 17.83 2.21 -1.17
CA LYS A 118 18.26 0.83 -1.44
C LYS A 118 19.66 0.54 -0.92
N THR A 119 20.41 1.57 -0.53
CA THR A 119 21.76 1.41 0.05
C THR A 119 21.72 1.00 1.52
N GLU A 120 20.59 1.20 2.19
CA GLU A 120 20.32 0.81 3.58
C GLU A 120 19.42 -0.43 3.72
N ALA A 121 19.21 -1.16 2.62
CA ALA A 121 18.42 -2.40 2.63
C ALA A 121 19.00 -3.40 3.65
N GLY A 122 18.29 -3.61 4.77
CA GLY A 122 18.71 -4.47 5.87
C GLY A 122 18.68 -3.81 7.27
N ALA A 123 18.39 -2.51 7.38
CA ALA A 123 18.32 -1.82 8.66
C ALA A 123 16.94 -1.97 9.34
N GLY A 124 16.67 -3.15 9.94
CA GLY A 124 15.50 -3.36 10.82
C GLY A 124 14.96 -4.78 10.85
N GLU A 125 15.70 -5.73 11.43
CA GLU A 125 15.34 -7.15 11.49
C GLU A 125 13.94 -7.42 12.10
N ALA A 126 13.55 -6.64 13.12
CA ALA A 126 12.27 -6.81 13.82
C ALA A 126 11.06 -6.36 12.97
N THR A 127 11.12 -5.16 12.38
CA THR A 127 10.03 -4.60 11.55
C THR A 127 9.92 -5.26 10.18
N ALA A 128 11.04 -5.75 9.63
CA ALA A 128 11.02 -6.55 8.40
C ALA A 128 10.23 -7.85 8.57
N THR A 129 10.31 -8.49 9.75
CA THR A 129 9.55 -9.71 10.07
C THR A 129 8.04 -9.46 10.13
N GLU A 130 7.61 -8.31 10.67
CA GLU A 130 6.19 -7.93 10.72
C GLU A 130 5.62 -7.66 9.32
N ILE A 131 6.39 -6.99 8.45
CA ILE A 131 5.99 -6.75 7.06
C ILE A 131 5.95 -8.06 6.26
N ASN A 132 6.83 -9.02 6.52
CA ASN A 132 6.80 -10.32 5.81
C ASN A 132 5.43 -10.99 5.87
N LEU A 133 4.74 -10.90 7.01
CA LEU A 133 3.40 -11.45 7.18
C LEU A 133 2.33 -10.69 6.38
N GLN A 134 2.60 -9.43 6.05
CA GLN A 134 1.68 -8.54 5.33
C GLN A 134 1.91 -8.54 3.82
N LEU A 135 3.04 -9.05 3.32
CA LEU A 135 3.31 -9.12 1.87
C LEU A 135 2.26 -9.94 1.12
N GLN A 136 1.74 -11.00 1.75
CA GLN A 136 0.68 -11.84 1.20
C GLN A 136 -0.59 -11.04 0.89
N LEU A 137 -0.85 -9.95 1.64
CA LEU A 137 -2.01 -9.10 1.43
C LEU A 137 -2.04 -8.46 0.04
N VAL A 138 -0.87 -8.13 -0.54
CA VAL A 138 -0.81 -7.60 -1.92
C VAL A 138 -1.34 -8.63 -2.91
N LEU A 139 -0.98 -9.90 -2.71
CA LEU A 139 -1.44 -10.99 -3.56
C LEU A 139 -2.91 -11.31 -3.31
N ASP A 140 -3.37 -11.22 -2.07
CA ASP A 140 -4.77 -11.47 -1.72
C ASP A 140 -5.68 -10.38 -2.33
N VAL A 141 -5.29 -9.11 -2.24
CA VAL A 141 -6.00 -7.99 -2.91
C VAL A 141 -6.00 -8.16 -4.43
N MET A 142 -4.88 -8.59 -5.01
CA MET A 142 -4.80 -8.91 -6.44
C MET A 142 -5.73 -10.06 -6.85
N LYS A 143 -6.03 -11.01 -5.95
CA LYS A 143 -6.98 -12.09 -6.21
C LYS A 143 -8.43 -11.66 -6.01
N GLU A 144 -8.69 -10.85 -4.99
CA GLU A 144 -10.03 -10.36 -4.66
C GLU A 144 -10.58 -9.46 -5.77
N PHE A 145 -9.78 -8.52 -6.26
CA PHE A 145 -10.16 -7.58 -7.31
C PHE A 145 -9.63 -8.01 -8.68
N ASP A 146 -9.92 -9.26 -9.07
CA ASP A 146 -9.42 -9.85 -10.33
C ASP A 146 -9.97 -9.17 -11.60
N ASN A 147 -11.07 -8.45 -11.48
CA ASN A 147 -11.73 -7.70 -12.53
C ASN A 147 -11.28 -6.22 -12.60
N GLU A 148 -10.54 -5.73 -11.61
CA GLU A 148 -10.12 -4.33 -11.53
C GLU A 148 -8.71 -4.11 -12.05
N ALA A 149 -8.62 -3.72 -13.32
CA ALA A 149 -7.34 -3.57 -14.03
C ALA A 149 -6.35 -2.64 -13.30
N THR A 150 -6.81 -1.56 -12.69
CA THR A 150 -5.93 -0.63 -11.97
C THR A 150 -5.31 -1.28 -10.74
N ILE A 151 -6.08 -2.05 -9.96
CA ILE A 151 -5.58 -2.80 -8.81
C ILE A 151 -4.55 -3.84 -9.27
N GLN A 152 -4.80 -4.55 -10.37
CA GLN A 152 -3.83 -5.50 -10.94
C GLN A 152 -2.51 -4.83 -11.30
N GLU A 153 -2.58 -3.66 -11.93
CA GLU A 153 -1.40 -2.86 -12.29
C GLU A 153 -0.61 -2.43 -11.04
N GLN A 154 -1.30 -1.87 -10.04
CA GLN A 154 -0.66 -1.39 -8.80
C GLN A 154 -0.08 -2.53 -7.98
N ALA A 155 -0.78 -3.67 -7.87
CA ALA A 155 -0.29 -4.86 -7.18
C ALA A 155 1.01 -5.37 -7.83
N CYS A 156 1.06 -5.46 -9.16
CA CYS A 156 2.28 -5.85 -9.87
C CYS A 156 3.45 -4.89 -9.61
N LEU A 157 3.19 -3.58 -9.64
CA LEU A 157 4.21 -2.57 -9.34
C LEU A 157 4.66 -2.61 -7.88
N ALA A 158 3.75 -2.89 -6.94
CA ALA A 158 4.05 -3.02 -5.52
C ALA A 158 4.96 -4.23 -5.27
N ILE A 159 4.61 -5.39 -5.86
CA ILE A 159 5.43 -6.60 -5.80
C ILE A 159 6.83 -6.34 -6.36
N GLU A 160 6.94 -5.72 -7.54
CA GLU A 160 8.23 -5.35 -8.13
C GLU A 160 9.04 -4.44 -7.20
N GLY A 161 8.44 -3.37 -6.70
CA GLY A 161 9.11 -2.39 -5.85
C GLY A 161 9.65 -3.00 -4.56
N LEU A 162 8.80 -3.75 -3.86
CA LEU A 162 9.13 -4.42 -2.61
C LEU A 162 10.22 -5.49 -2.82
N ALA A 163 10.09 -6.32 -3.85
CA ALA A 163 11.08 -7.37 -4.16
C ALA A 163 12.45 -6.81 -4.56
N LEU A 164 12.49 -5.65 -5.25
CA LEU A 164 13.75 -4.98 -5.60
C LEU A 164 14.40 -4.25 -4.42
N TRP A 165 13.63 -3.97 -3.37
CA TRP A 165 14.15 -3.27 -2.20
C TRP A 165 14.69 -4.22 -1.13
N ASN A 166 14.05 -5.38 -0.92
CA ASN A 166 14.43 -6.32 0.12
C ASN A 166 14.41 -7.78 -0.39
N GLU A 167 15.55 -8.48 -0.25
CA GLU A 167 15.69 -9.87 -0.71
C GLU A 167 14.85 -10.87 0.11
N ASP A 168 14.58 -10.61 1.39
CA ASP A 168 13.69 -11.46 2.20
C ASP A 168 12.23 -11.34 1.72
N TRP A 169 11.83 -10.13 1.31
CA TRP A 169 10.49 -9.88 0.77
C TRP A 169 10.31 -10.53 -0.60
N LYS A 170 11.35 -10.45 -1.43
CA LYS A 170 11.42 -11.20 -2.69
C LYS A 170 11.32 -12.71 -2.46
N ALA A 171 12.01 -13.25 -1.46
CA ALA A 171 11.91 -14.67 -1.12
C ALA A 171 10.48 -15.03 -0.67
N THR A 172 9.87 -14.20 0.17
CA THR A 172 8.50 -14.39 0.65
C THR A 172 7.50 -14.41 -0.52
N PHE A 173 7.54 -13.42 -1.42
CA PHE A 173 6.68 -13.42 -2.61
C PHE A 173 6.92 -14.62 -3.53
N ARG A 174 8.17 -15.06 -3.67
CA ARG A 174 8.50 -16.23 -4.49
C ARG A 174 7.92 -17.53 -3.90
N GLU A 175 7.83 -17.61 -2.58
CA GLU A 175 7.26 -18.74 -1.85
C GLU A 175 5.72 -18.68 -1.77
N SER A 176 5.10 -17.53 -2.06
CA SER A 176 3.65 -17.38 -2.10
C SER A 176 3.00 -18.28 -3.16
N GLU A 177 2.02 -19.07 -2.72
CA GLU A 177 1.27 -19.97 -3.58
C GLU A 177 0.49 -19.21 -4.66
N GLY A 178 0.66 -19.63 -5.91
CA GLY A 178 -0.05 -19.09 -7.07
C GLY A 178 0.52 -17.77 -7.62
N ILE A 179 1.60 -17.21 -7.07
CA ILE A 179 2.15 -15.91 -7.53
C ILE A 179 2.44 -15.90 -9.05
N GLY A 180 2.97 -16.99 -9.60
CA GLY A 180 3.23 -17.11 -11.04
C GLY A 180 1.95 -17.09 -11.88
N ASP A 181 0.92 -17.79 -11.43
CA ASP A 181 -0.38 -17.87 -12.10
C ASP A 181 -1.11 -16.52 -12.01
N GLU A 182 -1.04 -15.82 -10.88
CA GLU A 182 -1.66 -14.49 -10.74
C GLU A 182 -0.96 -13.44 -11.61
N LEU A 183 0.37 -13.42 -11.65
CA LEU A 183 1.12 -12.53 -12.55
C LEU A 183 0.83 -12.84 -14.02
N LYS A 184 0.62 -14.11 -14.37
CA LYS A 184 0.22 -14.52 -15.71
C LYS A 184 -1.19 -14.05 -16.04
N ALA A 185 -2.16 -14.31 -15.17
CA ALA A 185 -3.56 -13.88 -15.34
C ALA A 185 -3.66 -12.35 -15.45
N ALA A 186 -2.91 -11.61 -14.62
CA ALA A 186 -2.85 -10.15 -14.73
C ALA A 186 -2.33 -9.69 -16.10
N ARG A 187 -1.31 -10.34 -16.65
CA ARG A 187 -0.76 -10.00 -17.96
C ARG A 187 -1.71 -10.34 -19.11
N GLU A 188 -2.33 -11.51 -19.06
CA GLU A 188 -3.06 -12.07 -20.20
C GLU A 188 -4.52 -11.63 -20.23
N GLU A 189 -5.14 -11.50 -19.06
CA GLU A 189 -6.60 -11.42 -18.94
C GLU A 189 -7.08 -10.14 -18.23
N ARG A 190 -6.41 -9.74 -17.13
CA ARG A 190 -6.99 -8.74 -16.21
C ARG A 190 -6.51 -7.30 -16.46
N ILE A 191 -5.25 -7.09 -16.86
CA ILE A 191 -4.76 -5.77 -17.27
C ILE A 191 -5.18 -5.51 -18.71
N THR A 192 -6.06 -4.52 -18.90
CA THR A 192 -6.63 -4.17 -20.20
C THR A 192 -5.72 -3.24 -21.02
N ASN A 193 -4.84 -2.47 -20.37
CA ASN A 193 -3.91 -1.58 -21.04
C ASN A 193 -2.66 -2.34 -21.54
N GLU A 194 -2.52 -2.45 -22.86
CA GLU A 194 -1.40 -3.16 -23.51
C GLU A 194 -0.01 -2.67 -23.09
N ARG A 195 0.15 -1.39 -22.77
CA ARG A 195 1.43 -0.86 -22.25
C ARG A 195 1.72 -1.40 -20.85
N ASN A 196 0.68 -1.56 -20.02
CA ASN A 196 0.80 -1.94 -18.62
C ASN A 196 0.91 -3.45 -18.42
N LYS A 197 0.63 -4.26 -19.46
CA LYS A 197 0.95 -5.70 -19.49
C LYS A 197 2.45 -6.03 -19.31
N ALA A 198 3.32 -5.03 -19.35
CA ALA A 198 4.72 -5.17 -18.95
C ALA A 198 4.93 -5.28 -17.43
N TYR A 199 3.99 -4.82 -16.59
CA TYR A 199 4.14 -4.79 -15.13
C TYR A 199 4.22 -6.19 -14.50
N PRO A 200 3.37 -7.16 -14.85
CA PRO A 200 3.51 -8.51 -14.30
C PRO A 200 4.82 -9.17 -14.71
N VAL A 201 5.33 -8.88 -15.92
CA VAL A 201 6.64 -9.36 -16.40
C VAL A 201 7.79 -8.76 -15.58
N ARG A 202 7.69 -7.46 -15.23
CA ARG A 202 8.68 -6.80 -14.36
C ARG A 202 8.66 -7.37 -12.95
N ALA A 203 7.47 -7.57 -12.38
CA ALA A 203 7.30 -8.22 -11.09
C ALA A 203 7.91 -9.63 -11.08
N ALA A 204 7.57 -10.46 -12.06
CA ALA A 204 8.13 -11.81 -12.19
C ALA A 204 9.66 -11.79 -12.32
N LYS A 205 10.20 -10.86 -13.12
CA LYS A 205 11.65 -10.69 -13.24
C LYS A 205 12.30 -10.27 -11.92
N ALA A 206 11.69 -9.35 -11.16
CA ALA A 206 12.17 -8.96 -9.83
C ALA A 206 12.15 -10.15 -8.86
N LEU A 207 11.13 -11.00 -8.95
CA LEU A 207 11.02 -12.26 -8.22
C LEU A 207 11.91 -13.38 -8.78
N GLY A 208 12.59 -13.18 -9.91
CA GLY A 208 13.35 -14.20 -10.63
C GLY A 208 12.52 -15.45 -10.95
N ILE A 209 11.27 -15.26 -11.35
CA ILE A 209 10.34 -16.29 -11.84
C ILE A 209 10.21 -16.11 -13.35
N GLU A 210 10.13 -17.21 -14.10
CA GLU A 210 9.80 -17.19 -15.52
C GLU A 210 8.28 -17.29 -15.69
N LEU A 211 7.67 -16.32 -16.37
CA LEU A 211 6.28 -16.45 -16.82
C LEU A 211 6.29 -17.18 -18.15
N GLU A 212 5.89 -18.45 -18.17
CA GLU A 212 5.82 -19.23 -19.40
C GLU A 212 4.79 -18.66 -20.38
N GLY A 213 5.26 -18.27 -21.58
CA GLY A 213 4.43 -17.94 -22.74
C GLY A 213 3.96 -16.47 -22.86
N PRO A 214 3.48 -16.06 -24.03
CA PRO A 214 2.46 -15.03 -24.20
C PRO A 214 1.04 -15.58 -24.20
#